data_AF-A0AAN7SR68-F1
#
_entry.id   AF-A0AAN7SR68-F1
#
_cell.length_a   1.000
_cell.length_b   1.000
_cell.length_c   1.000
_cell.angle_alpha   90.00
_cell.angle_beta   90.00
_cell.angle_gamma   90.00
#
_symmetry.space_group_name_H-M   'P 1'
#
loop_
_entity.id
_entity.type
_entity.pdbx_description
1 polymer ?
#
loop_
_entity_poly.entity_id
_entity_poly.type
_entity_poly.pdbx_seq_one_letter_code
_entity_poly.pdbx_strand_id
1 'polypeptide(L)'
;MEEKKKRCPKTTRQQYMLFLEELENNENFRCNKFSPETPNIIQDTWEKLTVSLNSSGGPQRSMIAWKKIFADWKSLVKKRARLIKLQYTETGGGSPQTPLTDLENKLINNLGRVLIDGLQGVPEIGIIVQNDEKANSPIEQNISPTVDSQPASITSISSLGNSLENRLAKRKRFPKAPEQRKNNTLLSSLKNILCKKDDNSSTVLTEINNNLCHLVEIEQKKYKLKCLKLQLKYPDIEFCEVDQ
;
A
#
# COMPACT_ATOMS: atom_id res chain seq x y z
N MET A 1 -34.52 26.86 -4.79
CA MET A 1 -34.54 25.80 -5.82
C MET A 1 -33.48 24.78 -5.44
N GLU A 2 -33.77 23.48 -5.49
CA GLU A 2 -32.84 22.46 -5.02
C GLU A 2 -32.16 21.74 -6.18
N GLU A 3 -30.85 21.93 -6.33
CA GLU A 3 -30.08 21.29 -7.41
C GLU A 3 -29.88 19.79 -7.14
N LYS A 4 -30.64 18.96 -7.86
CA LYS A 4 -30.46 17.51 -7.88
C LYS A 4 -29.07 17.16 -8.42
N LYS A 5 -28.11 16.85 -7.54
CA LYS A 5 -26.74 16.42 -7.87
C LYS A 5 -26.73 15.36 -8.97
N LYS A 6 -26.29 15.75 -10.17
CA LYS A 6 -26.11 14.84 -11.31
C LYS A 6 -25.05 13.80 -10.96
N ARG A 7 -25.33 12.52 -11.26
CA ARG A 7 -24.40 11.41 -11.00
C ARG A 7 -23.14 11.59 -11.86
N CYS A 8 -21.96 11.42 -11.27
CA CYS A 8 -20.69 11.47 -12.00
C CYS A 8 -20.67 10.42 -13.14
N PRO A 9 -20.18 10.74 -14.35
CA PRO A 9 -20.12 9.77 -15.44
C PRO A 9 -19.20 8.59 -15.10
N LYS A 10 -19.56 7.39 -15.57
CA LYS A 10 -18.75 6.17 -15.41
C LYS A 10 -17.56 6.18 -16.37
N THR A 11 -16.45 5.56 -15.95
CA THR A 11 -15.27 5.31 -16.81
C THR A 11 -15.65 4.43 -18.00
N THR A 12 -15.15 4.73 -19.19
CA THR A 12 -15.52 4.03 -20.44
C THR A 12 -14.71 2.74 -20.65
N ARG A 13 -15.21 1.84 -21.51
CA ARG A 13 -14.48 0.60 -21.89
C ARG A 13 -13.09 0.92 -22.46
N GLN A 14 -12.98 1.98 -23.25
CA GLN A 14 -11.73 2.45 -23.86
C GLN A 14 -10.74 2.99 -22.81
N GLN A 15 -11.22 3.76 -21.83
CA GLN A 15 -10.40 4.17 -20.68
C GLN A 15 -9.87 2.97 -19.88
N TYR A 16 -10.66 1.90 -19.73
CA TYR A 16 -10.16 0.65 -19.13
C TYR A 16 -9.15 -0.11 -19.99
N MET A 17 -9.22 0.00 -21.33
CA MET A 17 -8.22 -0.60 -22.22
C MET A 17 -6.87 0.11 -22.12
N LEU A 18 -6.82 1.44 -22.02
CA LEU A 18 -5.59 2.20 -21.82
C LEU A 18 -4.85 1.82 -20.53
N PHE A 19 -5.59 1.50 -19.46
CA PHE A 19 -4.99 0.96 -18.23
C PHE A 19 -4.35 -0.42 -18.41
N LEU A 20 -4.83 -1.24 -19.35
CA LEU A 20 -4.27 -2.56 -19.63
C LEU A 20 -3.04 -2.47 -20.54
N GLU A 21 -3.10 -1.59 -21.54
CA GLU A 21 -2.00 -1.30 -22.47
C GLU A 21 -0.75 -0.79 -21.73
N GLU A 22 -0.91 0.15 -20.79
CA GLU A 22 0.22 0.60 -19.95
C GLU A 22 0.74 -0.51 -19.02
N LEU A 23 -0.11 -1.39 -18.50
CA LEU A 23 0.31 -2.56 -17.71
C LEU A 23 1.06 -3.63 -18.54
N GLU A 24 0.84 -3.66 -19.85
CA GLU A 24 1.46 -4.60 -20.79
C GLU A 24 2.82 -4.06 -21.25
N ASN A 25 2.86 -2.78 -21.64
CA ASN A 25 4.04 -2.10 -22.17
C ASN A 25 5.09 -1.71 -21.10
N ASN A 26 4.70 -1.53 -19.83
CA ASN A 26 5.56 -0.88 -18.82
C ASN A 26 5.64 -1.70 -17.52
N GLU A 27 6.68 -2.55 -17.39
CA GLU A 27 6.86 -3.37 -16.18
C GLU A 27 7.04 -2.52 -14.92
N ASN A 28 7.74 -1.38 -15.00
CA ASN A 28 7.97 -0.51 -13.84
C ASN A 28 6.64 0.01 -13.27
N PHE A 29 5.71 0.40 -14.15
CA PHE A 29 4.33 0.75 -13.78
C PHE A 29 3.54 -0.45 -13.25
N ARG A 30 3.59 -1.60 -13.93
CA ARG A 30 2.91 -2.86 -13.52
C ARG A 30 3.31 -3.32 -12.12
N CYS A 31 4.60 -3.38 -11.85
CA CYS A 31 5.17 -3.90 -10.61
C CYS A 31 5.38 -2.82 -9.54
N ASN A 32 5.10 -1.55 -9.84
CA ASN A 32 5.44 -0.38 -9.01
C ASN A 32 6.93 -0.38 -8.60
N LYS A 33 7.81 -0.72 -9.54
CA LYS A 33 9.28 -0.68 -9.42
C LYS A 33 9.82 0.64 -9.97
N PHE A 34 10.91 1.14 -9.41
CA PHE A 34 11.69 2.24 -9.96
C PHE A 34 13.19 1.96 -9.79
N SER A 35 14.00 2.36 -10.77
CA SER A 35 15.46 2.34 -10.67
C SER A 35 15.96 3.65 -10.05
N PRO A 36 17.09 3.68 -9.31
CA PRO A 36 17.78 4.93 -8.95
C PRO A 36 18.11 5.81 -10.17
N GLU A 37 18.21 5.23 -11.36
CA GLU A 37 18.44 5.94 -12.63
C GLU A 37 17.18 6.68 -13.14
N THR A 38 15.98 6.21 -12.74
CA THR A 38 14.69 6.69 -13.24
C THR A 38 13.66 6.88 -12.12
N PRO A 39 13.97 7.69 -11.08
CA PRO A 39 13.16 7.76 -9.85
C PRO A 39 11.72 8.22 -10.07
N ASN A 40 11.47 9.04 -11.10
CA ASN A 40 10.14 9.58 -11.41
C ASN A 40 9.32 8.72 -12.38
N ILE A 41 9.85 7.60 -12.90
CA ILE A 41 9.23 6.87 -14.02
C ILE A 41 7.76 6.51 -13.83
N ILE A 42 7.37 6.15 -12.60
CA ILE A 42 5.98 5.83 -12.24
C ILE A 42 5.10 7.10 -12.34
N GLN A 43 5.58 8.25 -11.88
CA GLN A 43 4.89 9.53 -11.92
C GLN A 43 4.76 10.05 -13.37
N ASP A 44 5.86 10.03 -14.13
CA ASP A 44 5.89 10.42 -15.54
C ASP A 44 4.92 9.56 -16.38
N THR A 45 4.81 8.27 -16.04
CA THR A 45 3.83 7.35 -16.65
C THR A 45 2.41 7.76 -16.30
N TRP A 46 2.11 8.05 -15.03
CA TRP A 46 0.80 8.52 -14.60
C TRP A 46 0.38 9.84 -15.24
N GLU A 47 1.31 10.73 -15.57
CA GLU A 47 1.08 11.97 -16.30
C GLU A 47 0.68 11.69 -17.76
N LYS A 48 1.49 10.93 -18.50
CA LYS A 48 1.20 10.50 -19.89
C LYS A 48 -0.14 9.76 -19.99
N LEU A 49 -0.37 8.80 -19.11
CA LEU A 49 -1.60 8.01 -19.05
C LEU A 49 -2.82 8.89 -18.74
N THR A 50 -2.69 9.90 -17.86
CA THR A 50 -3.78 10.84 -17.56
C THR A 50 -4.18 11.66 -18.80
N VAL A 51 -3.22 12.10 -19.61
CA VAL A 51 -3.49 12.82 -20.87
C VAL A 51 -4.22 11.90 -21.86
N SER A 52 -3.76 10.66 -22.02
CA SER A 52 -4.41 9.67 -22.90
C SER A 52 -5.85 9.35 -22.45
N LEU A 53 -6.05 9.03 -21.16
CA LEU A 53 -7.37 8.75 -20.58
C LEU A 53 -8.37 9.90 -20.76
N ASN A 54 -7.92 11.14 -20.58
CA ASN A 54 -8.76 12.34 -20.75
C ASN A 54 -9.03 12.69 -22.23
N SER A 55 -8.19 12.22 -23.16
CA SER A 55 -8.36 12.40 -24.60
C SER A 55 -9.22 11.30 -25.25
N SER A 56 -9.25 10.10 -24.65
CA SER A 56 -9.90 8.89 -25.19
C SER A 56 -11.44 8.88 -25.23
N GLY A 57 -12.10 9.98 -24.87
CA GLY A 57 -13.56 10.09 -24.82
C GLY A 57 -14.18 9.50 -23.55
N GLY A 58 -14.98 10.32 -22.85
CA GLY A 58 -15.63 9.96 -21.59
C GLY A 58 -15.38 10.99 -20.48
N PRO A 59 -15.50 10.61 -19.20
CA PRO A 59 -15.19 11.52 -18.09
C PRO A 59 -13.70 11.86 -18.07
N GLN A 60 -13.40 13.17 -18.09
CA GLN A 60 -12.07 13.69 -17.81
C GLN A 60 -11.87 13.86 -16.29
N ARG A 61 -10.68 13.51 -15.78
CA ARG A 61 -10.37 13.56 -14.35
C ARG A 61 -8.90 13.92 -14.10
N SER A 62 -8.60 14.33 -12.87
CA SER A 62 -7.23 14.50 -12.40
C SER A 62 -6.53 13.16 -12.22
N MET A 63 -5.19 13.16 -12.32
CA MET A 63 -4.35 11.98 -12.09
C MET A 63 -4.62 11.28 -10.75
N ILE A 64 -4.88 12.04 -9.68
CA ILE A 64 -5.18 11.48 -8.35
C ILE A 64 -6.49 10.67 -8.38
N ALA A 65 -7.50 11.16 -9.09
CA ALA A 65 -8.75 10.44 -9.29
C ALA A 65 -8.57 9.20 -10.19
N TRP A 66 -7.69 9.26 -11.20
CA TRP A 66 -7.35 8.08 -12.01
C TRP A 66 -6.57 7.01 -11.22
N LYS A 67 -5.57 7.42 -10.44
CA LYS A 67 -4.84 6.55 -9.49
C LYS A 67 -5.81 5.83 -8.57
N LYS A 68 -6.79 6.54 -8.00
CA LYS A 68 -7.86 5.94 -7.18
C LYS A 68 -8.74 4.97 -7.96
N ILE A 69 -9.31 5.38 -9.10
CA ILE A 69 -10.21 4.54 -9.91
C ILE A 69 -9.54 3.23 -10.33
N PHE A 70 -8.24 3.27 -10.65
CA PHE A 70 -7.45 2.09 -10.97
C PHE A 70 -7.21 1.19 -9.75
N ALA A 71 -6.93 1.76 -8.57
CA ALA A 71 -6.80 1.00 -7.33
C ALA A 71 -8.13 0.34 -6.90
N ASP A 72 -9.24 1.07 -7.01
CA ASP A 72 -10.60 0.59 -6.75
C ASP A 72 -10.97 -0.54 -7.73
N TRP A 73 -10.70 -0.37 -9.03
CA TRP A 73 -10.93 -1.40 -10.06
C TRP A 73 -10.10 -2.66 -9.84
N LYS A 74 -8.79 -2.54 -9.61
CA LYS A 74 -7.92 -3.68 -9.25
C LYS A 74 -8.43 -4.43 -8.02
N SER A 75 -8.99 -3.71 -7.04
CA SER A 75 -9.51 -4.32 -5.81
C SER A 75 -10.84 -5.04 -6.03
N LEU A 76 -11.75 -4.43 -6.80
CA LEU A 76 -13.03 -5.03 -7.19
C LEU A 76 -12.84 -6.30 -8.03
N VAL A 77 -11.96 -6.26 -9.03
CA VAL A 77 -11.68 -7.40 -9.92
C VAL A 77 -11.04 -8.55 -9.14
N LYS A 78 -10.05 -8.27 -8.27
CA LYS A 78 -9.47 -9.31 -7.41
C LYS A 78 -10.50 -9.91 -6.44
N LYS A 79 -11.45 -9.12 -5.94
CA LYS A 79 -12.57 -9.64 -5.11
C LYS A 79 -13.49 -10.55 -5.93
N ARG A 80 -13.94 -10.11 -7.12
CA ARG A 80 -14.79 -10.91 -8.02
C ARG A 80 -14.13 -12.24 -8.40
N ALA A 81 -12.86 -12.20 -8.80
CA ALA A 81 -12.10 -13.39 -9.18
C ALA A 81 -11.98 -14.43 -8.04
N ARG A 82 -11.71 -13.98 -6.80
CA ARG A 82 -11.68 -14.90 -5.64
C ARG A 82 -13.05 -15.47 -5.27
N LEU A 83 -14.12 -14.68 -5.36
CA LEU A 83 -15.49 -15.18 -5.13
C LEU A 83 -15.90 -16.22 -6.17
N ILE A 84 -15.57 -15.99 -7.45
CA ILE A 84 -15.81 -16.95 -8.54
C ILE A 84 -15.01 -18.24 -8.30
N LYS A 85 -13.72 -18.13 -7.91
CA LYS A 85 -12.91 -19.31 -7.55
C LYS A 85 -13.51 -20.09 -6.39
N LEU A 86 -13.89 -19.41 -5.30
CA LEU A 86 -14.45 -20.02 -4.10
C LEU A 86 -15.68 -20.88 -4.45
N GLN A 87 -16.61 -20.33 -5.24
CA GLN A 87 -17.79 -21.07 -5.70
C GLN A 87 -17.45 -22.29 -6.56
N TYR A 88 -16.40 -22.22 -7.40
CA TYR A 88 -15.94 -23.40 -8.16
C TYR A 88 -15.31 -24.49 -7.28
N THR A 89 -14.90 -24.17 -6.05
CA THR A 89 -14.40 -25.14 -5.06
C THR A 89 -15.45 -25.58 -4.04
N GLU A 90 -16.52 -24.82 -3.86
CA GLU A 90 -17.62 -25.14 -2.93
C GLU A 90 -18.64 -26.10 -3.57
N THR A 91 -18.56 -27.38 -3.22
CA THR A 91 -19.51 -28.42 -3.67
C THR A 91 -20.86 -28.30 -2.95
N GLY A 92 -21.69 -27.33 -3.35
CA GLY A 92 -22.98 -27.07 -2.68
C GLY A 92 -23.95 -26.15 -3.45
N GLY A 93 -24.50 -26.61 -4.58
CA GLY A 93 -25.77 -26.13 -5.17
C GLY A 93 -25.89 -24.66 -5.61
N GLY A 94 -24.86 -23.84 -5.44
CA GLY A 94 -24.93 -22.39 -5.67
C GLY A 94 -25.14 -21.99 -7.13
N SER A 95 -26.08 -21.06 -7.38
CA SER A 95 -26.35 -20.50 -8.71
C SER A 95 -25.09 -19.85 -9.32
N PRO A 96 -24.67 -20.19 -10.55
CA PRO A 96 -23.37 -19.78 -11.10
C PRO A 96 -23.16 -18.25 -11.10
N GLN A 97 -22.06 -17.79 -10.49
CA GLN A 97 -21.57 -16.43 -10.72
C GLN A 97 -21.30 -16.21 -12.21
N THR A 98 -21.78 -15.09 -12.76
CA THR A 98 -21.36 -14.63 -14.08
C THR A 98 -19.84 -14.55 -14.16
N PRO A 99 -19.21 -15.09 -15.23
CA PRO A 99 -17.76 -15.07 -15.39
C PRO A 99 -17.21 -13.64 -15.44
N LEU A 100 -15.91 -13.53 -15.22
CA LEU A 100 -15.18 -12.28 -15.42
C LEU A 100 -15.23 -11.87 -16.89
N THR A 101 -15.39 -10.57 -17.14
CA THR A 101 -15.35 -9.98 -18.48
C THR A 101 -13.91 -9.91 -19.02
N ASP A 102 -13.74 -9.78 -20.34
CA ASP A 102 -12.43 -9.80 -21.02
C ASP A 102 -11.41 -8.83 -20.39
N LEU A 103 -11.87 -7.63 -20.00
CA LEU A 103 -11.02 -6.62 -19.36
C LEU A 103 -10.60 -7.00 -17.94
N GLU A 104 -11.47 -7.69 -17.20
CA GLU A 104 -11.17 -8.21 -15.86
C GLU A 104 -10.17 -9.37 -15.94
N ASN A 105 -10.34 -10.26 -16.93
CA ASN A 105 -9.40 -11.36 -17.20
C ASN A 105 -8.03 -10.83 -17.64
N LYS A 106 -7.98 -9.88 -18.59
CA LYS A 106 -6.73 -9.20 -18.99
C LYS A 106 -6.06 -8.50 -17.81
N LEU A 107 -6.83 -7.85 -16.92
CA LEU A 107 -6.27 -7.21 -15.72
C LEU A 107 -5.59 -8.21 -14.78
N ILE A 108 -6.19 -9.38 -14.56
CA ILE A 108 -5.63 -10.44 -13.70
C ILE A 108 -4.40 -11.07 -14.34
N ASN A 109 -4.44 -11.32 -15.66
CA ASN A 109 -3.30 -11.86 -16.39
C ASN A 109 -2.12 -10.90 -16.34
N ASN A 110 -2.33 -9.61 -16.62
CA ASN A 110 -1.27 -8.59 -16.59
C ASN A 110 -0.73 -8.35 -15.17
N LEU A 111 -1.54 -8.49 -14.12
CA LEU A 111 -1.08 -8.34 -12.71
C LEU A 111 -0.51 -9.62 -12.09
N GLY A 112 -0.61 -10.76 -12.77
CA GLY A 112 -0.24 -12.07 -12.25
C GLY A 112 -1.35 -12.75 -11.45
N ARG A 113 -1.73 -13.96 -11.90
CA ARG A 113 -2.80 -14.80 -11.32
C ARG A 113 -2.55 -15.20 -9.85
N VAL A 114 -1.29 -15.18 -9.39
CA VAL A 114 -0.86 -15.34 -7.99
C VAL A 114 -1.64 -14.43 -7.01
N LEU A 115 -2.06 -13.23 -7.44
CA LEU A 115 -2.87 -12.32 -6.61
C LEU A 115 -4.31 -12.79 -6.33
N ILE A 116 -4.74 -13.87 -7.00
CA ILE A 116 -6.03 -14.55 -6.83
C ILE A 116 -5.81 -15.93 -6.19
N ASP A 117 -4.80 -16.66 -6.66
CA ASP A 117 -4.61 -18.07 -6.33
C ASP A 117 -3.66 -18.38 -5.17
N GLY A 118 -2.90 -17.38 -4.69
CA GLY A 118 -1.82 -17.58 -3.73
C GLY A 118 -0.52 -18.03 -4.40
N LEU A 119 0.51 -18.27 -3.58
CA LEU A 119 1.74 -18.95 -4.00
C LEU A 119 1.56 -20.45 -3.77
N GLN A 120 1.58 -21.25 -4.84
CA GLN A 120 1.52 -22.71 -4.72
C GLN A 120 2.72 -23.24 -3.94
N GLY A 121 2.50 -24.22 -3.06
CA GLY A 121 3.53 -24.80 -2.20
C GLY A 121 3.91 -23.97 -0.97
N VAL A 122 3.34 -22.77 -0.79
CA VAL A 122 3.48 -21.98 0.45
C VAL A 122 2.19 -22.15 1.27
N PRO A 123 2.22 -22.79 2.47
CA PRO A 123 1.06 -22.83 3.35
C PRO A 123 0.64 -21.41 3.76
N GLU A 124 -0.66 -21.12 3.72
CA GLU A 124 -1.16 -19.84 4.22
C GLU A 124 -1.00 -19.80 5.75
N ILE A 125 -0.22 -18.83 6.25
CA ILE A 125 0.00 -18.60 7.68
C ILE A 125 -1.24 -17.89 8.26
N GLY A 126 -2.32 -18.66 8.40
CA GLY A 126 -3.56 -18.27 9.07
C GLY A 126 -3.57 -18.67 10.54
N ILE A 127 -4.54 -18.13 11.28
CA ILE A 127 -4.81 -18.55 12.67
C ILE A 127 -5.18 -20.04 12.65
N ILE A 128 -4.53 -20.83 13.50
CA ILE A 128 -4.98 -22.20 13.78
C ILE A 128 -6.32 -22.09 14.51
N VAL A 129 -7.42 -22.16 13.76
CA VAL A 129 -8.72 -22.46 14.35
C VAL A 129 -8.63 -23.92 14.78
N GLN A 130 -8.40 -24.13 16.07
CA GLN A 130 -8.45 -25.44 16.69
C GLN A 130 -9.91 -25.94 16.70
N ASN A 131 -10.31 -26.52 15.57
CA ASN A 131 -11.41 -27.49 15.54
C ASN A 131 -10.90 -28.78 16.19
N ASP A 132 -10.68 -28.71 17.51
CA ASP A 132 -10.30 -29.87 18.31
C ASP A 132 -11.50 -30.84 18.37
N GLU A 133 -11.23 -32.08 18.00
CA GLU A 133 -12.15 -33.23 18.04
C GLU A 133 -13.32 -33.23 17.03
N LYS A 134 -13.72 -34.36 16.45
CA LYS A 134 -13.18 -35.74 16.50
C LYS A 134 -13.50 -36.45 15.19
N ALA A 135 -12.69 -37.44 14.81
CA ALA A 135 -13.04 -38.33 13.71
C ALA A 135 -14.23 -39.22 14.11
N ASN A 136 -15.24 -39.33 13.24
CA ASN A 136 -16.26 -40.38 13.28
C ASN A 136 -16.80 -40.66 11.86
N SER A 137 -17.16 -41.91 11.60
CA SER A 137 -17.66 -42.41 10.31
C SER A 137 -19.12 -42.01 10.05
N PRO A 138 -19.59 -42.03 8.78
CA PRO A 138 -20.96 -41.60 8.45
C PRO A 138 -22.02 -42.56 8.98
N ILE A 139 -23.14 -41.98 9.44
CA ILE A 139 -24.43 -42.67 9.67
C ILE A 139 -25.51 -41.84 8.98
N GLU A 140 -26.55 -42.51 8.49
CA GLU A 140 -27.51 -41.99 7.52
C GLU A 140 -28.83 -41.48 8.17
N GLN A 141 -29.62 -40.76 7.36
CA GLN A 141 -31.08 -40.59 7.46
C GLN A 141 -31.72 -39.71 8.57
N ASN A 142 -32.12 -38.50 8.14
CA ASN A 142 -33.53 -38.09 7.94
C ASN A 142 -34.22 -37.12 8.95
N ILE A 143 -35.24 -36.43 8.41
CA ILE A 143 -36.30 -35.56 8.98
C ILE A 143 -35.94 -34.17 9.56
N SER A 144 -36.75 -33.17 9.15
CA SER A 144 -36.84 -31.76 9.63
C SER A 144 -38.11 -31.60 10.53
N PRO A 145 -38.57 -30.44 11.07
CA PRO A 145 -38.37 -29.04 10.60
C PRO A 145 -38.19 -27.93 11.68
N THR A 146 -37.98 -26.67 11.22
CA THR A 146 -38.45 -25.36 11.78
C THR A 146 -38.31 -25.10 13.30
N VAL A 147 -37.61 -24.07 13.82
CA VAL A 147 -37.65 -22.57 13.65
C VAL A 147 -36.29 -21.96 14.16
N ASP A 148 -35.89 -20.66 14.14
CA ASP A 148 -36.34 -19.35 13.60
C ASP A 148 -35.14 -18.35 13.54
N SER A 149 -35.37 -17.11 13.05
CA SER A 149 -34.73 -15.84 13.46
C SER A 149 -33.32 -15.46 12.92
N GLN A 150 -33.05 -14.14 12.94
CA GLN A 150 -32.15 -13.46 11.99
C GLN A 150 -31.17 -12.43 12.68
N PRO A 151 -30.58 -11.36 12.07
CA PRO A 151 -29.11 -11.30 11.96
C PRO A 151 -28.40 -10.09 12.63
N ALA A 152 -27.10 -10.26 12.91
CA ALA A 152 -26.10 -9.18 12.99
C ALA A 152 -24.74 -9.72 12.45
N SER A 153 -24.02 -9.10 11.50
CA SER A 153 -23.54 -7.71 11.36
C SER A 153 -22.30 -7.40 12.19
N ILE A 154 -21.14 -7.30 11.53
CA ILE A 154 -20.02 -6.42 11.89
C ILE A 154 -19.34 -5.95 10.59
N THR A 155 -18.81 -4.73 10.58
CA THR A 155 -18.32 -4.02 9.38
C THR A 155 -17.03 -3.27 9.69
N SER A 156 -16.04 -3.39 8.78
CA SER A 156 -14.87 -2.52 8.59
C SER A 156 -13.90 -2.27 9.76
N ILE A 157 -12.61 -2.41 9.45
CA ILE A 157 -11.55 -1.60 10.06
C ILE A 157 -10.80 -0.90 8.93
N SER A 158 -10.46 0.38 9.10
CA SER A 158 -9.95 1.24 8.03
C SER A 158 -8.58 1.85 8.36
N SER A 159 -7.68 1.81 7.37
CA SER A 159 -6.73 2.88 7.01
C SER A 159 -6.03 3.66 8.13
N LEU A 160 -4.70 3.55 8.20
CA LEU A 160 -3.84 4.66 8.62
C LEU A 160 -2.65 4.81 7.67
N GLY A 161 -2.33 6.04 7.28
CA GLY A 161 -1.20 6.33 6.39
C GLY A 161 -1.02 7.83 6.17
N ASN A 162 -0.01 8.40 6.83
CA ASN A 162 0.56 9.72 6.53
C ASN A 162 1.98 9.46 6.00
N SER A 163 2.41 9.94 4.83
CA SER A 163 2.47 11.34 4.39
C SER A 163 3.44 12.19 5.21
N LEU A 164 4.65 12.36 4.69
CA LEU A 164 5.55 13.46 5.02
C LEU A 164 6.29 13.90 3.75
N GLU A 165 6.17 15.18 3.42
CA GLU A 165 6.65 15.82 2.19
C GLU A 165 7.68 16.90 2.56
N ASN A 166 8.44 17.38 1.57
CA ASN A 166 9.51 18.40 1.65
C ASN A 166 10.81 17.91 2.36
N ARG A 167 12.02 18.40 2.04
CA ARG A 167 12.44 19.65 1.35
C ARG A 167 13.69 19.43 0.48
N LEU A 168 13.74 20.00 -0.73
CA LEU A 168 14.95 20.16 -1.56
C LEU A 168 15.29 21.65 -1.77
N ALA A 169 16.53 22.10 -1.50
CA ALA A 169 16.98 23.45 -1.89
C ALA A 169 18.52 23.69 -1.96
N LYS A 170 19.05 23.84 -3.18
CA LYS A 170 20.07 24.83 -3.62
C LYS A 170 21.48 24.92 -2.96
N ARG A 171 22.53 24.53 -3.71
CA ARG A 171 23.63 25.39 -4.27
C ARG A 171 24.72 24.51 -4.95
N LYS A 172 24.99 24.65 -6.26
CA LYS A 172 25.97 25.54 -7.00
C LYS A 172 27.38 24.92 -7.23
N ARG A 173 27.99 25.22 -8.38
CA ARG A 173 29.39 24.90 -8.83
C ARG A 173 30.25 26.20 -8.76
N PHE A 174 31.57 26.31 -9.00
CA PHE A 174 32.70 25.52 -9.60
C PHE A 174 34.02 25.97 -8.86
N PRO A 175 35.32 25.74 -9.25
CA PRO A 175 35.94 25.13 -10.45
C PRO A 175 36.98 24.00 -10.12
N LYS A 176 38.28 24.12 -10.48
CA LYS A 176 39.35 23.09 -10.39
C LYS A 176 40.78 23.69 -10.51
N ALA A 177 41.82 22.90 -10.16
CA ALA A 177 43.28 23.07 -10.40
C ALA A 177 44.03 24.05 -9.44
N PRO A 178 45.37 23.93 -9.22
CA PRO A 178 46.39 23.14 -9.94
C PRO A 178 47.03 21.98 -9.14
N GLU A 179 48.11 21.40 -9.69
CA GLU A 179 48.69 20.08 -9.34
C GLU A 179 50.23 20.14 -9.28
N GLN A 180 50.87 19.58 -8.25
CA GLN A 180 52.29 19.17 -8.31
C GLN A 180 52.64 17.98 -7.37
N ARG A 181 53.37 17.01 -7.97
CA ARG A 181 54.45 16.17 -7.41
C ARG A 181 54.22 15.36 -6.11
N LYS A 182 54.07 14.04 -6.31
CA LYS A 182 55.01 12.96 -5.90
C LYS A 182 55.77 13.13 -4.57
N ASN A 183 55.81 12.15 -3.65
CA ASN A 183 55.35 10.75 -3.71
C ASN A 183 55.20 10.15 -2.29
N ASN A 184 54.40 9.08 -2.21
CA ASN A 184 54.51 7.97 -1.25
C ASN A 184 54.56 8.25 0.27
N THR A 185 53.44 8.00 0.94
CA THR A 185 53.46 6.97 1.99
C THR A 185 52.15 6.20 2.02
N LEU A 186 52.19 4.88 1.97
CA LEU A 186 50.99 4.04 2.12
C LEU A 186 50.34 4.33 3.50
N LEU A 187 51.18 4.61 4.51
CA LEU A 187 50.80 5.10 5.84
C LEU A 187 50.00 6.41 5.87
N SER A 188 50.27 7.39 4.98
CA SER A 188 49.52 8.67 4.98
C SER A 188 48.17 8.54 4.26
N SER A 189 48.08 7.60 3.31
CA SER A 189 46.81 7.18 2.70
C SER A 189 45.97 6.35 3.69
N LEU A 190 46.58 5.40 4.42
CA LEU A 190 45.90 4.64 5.48
C LEU A 190 45.47 5.53 6.65
N LYS A 191 46.30 6.47 7.11
CA LYS A 191 45.86 7.47 8.11
C LYS A 191 44.70 8.32 7.59
N ASN A 192 44.70 8.72 6.32
CA ASN A 192 43.55 9.38 5.71
C ASN A 192 42.30 8.50 5.71
N ILE A 193 42.42 7.22 5.35
CA ILE A 193 41.28 6.29 5.27
C ILE A 193 40.72 5.96 6.66
N LEU A 194 41.57 5.83 7.67
CA LEU A 194 41.16 5.62 9.07
C LEU A 194 40.49 6.90 9.63
N CYS A 195 41.20 8.04 9.63
CA CYS A 195 40.69 9.29 10.20
C CYS A 195 39.38 9.76 9.53
N LYS A 196 39.27 9.67 8.20
CA LYS A 196 38.03 10.01 7.47
C LYS A 196 36.88 9.06 7.75
N LYS A 197 37.15 7.83 8.21
CA LYS A 197 36.09 6.91 8.64
C LYS A 197 35.50 7.37 9.97
N ASP A 198 36.37 7.82 10.88
CA ASP A 198 35.98 8.22 12.24
C ASP A 198 35.27 9.59 12.25
N ASP A 199 35.79 10.61 11.55
CA ASP A 199 35.17 11.94 11.49
C ASP A 199 33.74 11.90 10.89
N ASN A 200 33.59 11.20 9.76
CA ASN A 200 32.32 11.11 9.05
C ASN A 200 31.33 10.18 9.76
N SER A 201 31.81 9.10 10.40
CA SER A 201 30.96 8.23 11.22
C SER A 201 30.53 8.91 12.53
N SER A 202 31.40 9.70 13.17
CA SER A 202 31.09 10.49 14.36
C SER A 202 30.02 11.56 14.05
N THR A 203 30.16 12.24 12.90
CA THR A 203 29.15 13.19 12.41
C THR A 203 27.79 12.51 12.17
N VAL A 204 27.78 11.34 11.52
CA VAL A 204 26.54 10.57 11.28
C VAL A 204 25.94 10.02 12.59
N LEU A 205 26.77 9.54 13.53
CA LEU A 205 26.29 9.04 14.83
C LEU A 205 25.71 10.15 15.70
N THR A 206 26.31 11.35 15.70
CA THR A 206 25.77 12.51 16.42
C THR A 206 24.49 13.04 15.77
N GLU A 207 24.39 13.05 14.44
CA GLU A 207 23.15 13.35 13.72
C GLU A 207 22.03 12.33 14.04
N ILE A 208 22.33 11.03 14.04
CA ILE A 208 21.39 9.98 14.46
C ILE A 208 20.95 10.18 15.91
N ASN A 209 21.88 10.43 16.83
CA ASN A 209 21.57 10.65 18.25
C ASN A 209 20.65 11.87 18.44
N ASN A 210 20.94 12.99 17.78
CA ASN A 210 20.11 14.19 17.85
C ASN A 210 18.69 13.95 17.30
N ASN A 211 18.56 13.20 16.21
CA ASN A 211 17.26 12.79 15.66
C ASN A 211 16.49 11.86 16.61
N LEU A 212 17.17 10.95 17.33
CA LEU A 212 16.56 10.09 18.34
C LEU A 212 16.08 10.89 19.57
N CYS A 213 16.88 11.83 20.07
CA CYS A 213 16.45 12.74 21.16
C CYS A 213 15.18 13.51 20.78
N HIS A 214 15.15 14.09 19.57
CA HIS A 214 13.98 14.82 19.08
C HIS A 214 12.75 13.91 18.86
N LEU A 215 12.95 12.63 18.50
CA LEU A 215 11.87 11.65 18.43
C LEU A 215 11.29 11.32 19.82
N VAL A 216 12.14 11.17 20.84
CA VAL A 216 11.71 10.96 22.23
C VAL A 216 10.90 12.17 22.74
N GLU A 217 11.36 13.40 22.47
CA GLU A 217 10.58 14.61 22.77
C GLU A 217 9.19 14.60 22.09
N ILE A 218 9.10 14.14 20.84
CA ILE A 218 7.82 14.04 20.11
C ILE A 218 6.88 13.04 20.78
N GLU A 219 7.37 11.87 21.20
CA GLU A 219 6.54 10.89 21.92
C GLU A 219 6.12 11.38 23.32
N GLN A 220 6.99 12.06 24.07
CA GLN A 220 6.61 12.71 25.33
C GLN A 220 5.52 13.77 25.12
N LYS A 221 5.64 14.61 24.08
CA LYS A 221 4.61 15.62 23.72
C LYS A 221 3.30 14.97 23.29
N LYS A 222 3.34 13.86 22.53
CA LYS A 222 2.16 13.05 22.17
C LYS A 222 1.50 12.43 23.41
N TYR A 223 2.28 11.89 24.34
CA TYR A 223 1.79 11.31 25.58
C TYR A 223 1.07 12.36 26.44
N LYS A 224 1.71 13.51 26.69
CA LYS A 224 1.10 14.61 27.44
C LYS A 224 -0.20 15.12 26.78
N LEU A 225 -0.22 15.22 25.44
CA LEU A 225 -1.43 15.55 24.69
C LEU A 225 -2.52 14.46 24.77
N LYS A 226 -2.15 13.19 24.90
CA LYS A 226 -3.10 12.08 25.13
C LYS A 226 -3.72 12.17 26.53
N CYS A 227 -2.93 12.46 27.57
CA CYS A 227 -3.42 12.65 28.94
C CYS A 227 -4.38 13.85 29.02
N LEU A 228 -4.00 15.01 28.46
CA LEU A 228 -4.88 16.19 28.38
C LEU A 228 -6.19 15.90 27.64
N LYS A 229 -6.15 15.10 26.55
CA LYS A 229 -7.36 14.66 25.84
C LYS A 229 -8.23 13.67 26.63
N LEU A 230 -7.67 12.92 27.56
CA LEU A 230 -8.43 12.04 28.45
C LEU A 230 -9.08 12.84 29.58
N GLN A 231 -8.34 13.74 30.22
CA GLN A 231 -8.87 14.68 31.23
C GLN A 231 -10.02 15.53 30.66
N LEU A 232 -9.86 16.11 29.45
CA LEU A 232 -10.93 16.86 28.78
C LEU A 232 -12.14 16.01 28.33
N LYS A 233 -11.99 14.68 28.25
CA LYS A 233 -13.07 13.75 27.87
C LYS A 233 -13.78 13.15 29.09
N TYR A 234 -13.10 13.11 30.23
CA TYR A 234 -13.55 12.50 31.48
C TYR A 234 -13.09 13.38 32.66
N PRO A 235 -13.73 14.54 32.90
CA PRO A 235 -13.30 15.48 33.93
C PRO A 235 -13.51 14.95 35.35
N ASP A 236 -14.46 14.02 35.53
CA ASP A 236 -14.84 13.45 36.82
C ASP A 236 -14.00 12.22 37.24
N ILE A 237 -12.88 11.96 36.56
CA ILE A 237 -11.96 10.85 36.85
C ILE A 237 -10.61 11.41 37.29
N GLU A 238 -10.26 11.18 38.57
CA GLU A 238 -8.92 11.47 39.08
C GLU A 238 -7.89 10.50 38.48
N PHE A 239 -7.17 10.98 37.46
CA PHE A 239 -6.00 10.31 36.94
C PHE A 239 -4.80 10.60 37.86
N CYS A 240 -4.54 9.73 38.84
CA CYS A 240 -3.31 9.81 39.64
C CYS A 240 -2.09 9.81 38.72
N GLU A 241 -1.21 10.81 38.85
CA GLU A 241 0.08 10.79 38.20
C GLU A 241 0.94 9.70 38.87
N VAL A 242 1.36 8.71 38.07
CA VAL A 242 2.32 7.69 38.52
C VAL A 242 3.71 8.25 38.25
N ASP A 243 4.30 8.84 39.30
CA ASP A 243 5.71 9.24 39.30
C ASP A 243 6.63 8.05 38.99
N GLN A 244 7.78 8.33 38.36
CA GLN A 244 8.78 7.34 37.93
C GLN A 244 10.00 7.30 38.84
#